data_AF-A0AAN4ZN26-F1
#
_entry.id   AF-A0AAN4ZN26-F1
#
_cell.length_a   1.000
_cell.length_b   1.000
_cell.length_c   1.000
_cell.angle_alpha   90.00
_cell.angle_beta   90.00
_cell.angle_gamma   90.00
#
_symmetry.space_group_name_H-M   'P 1'
#
loop_
_entity.id
_entity.type
_entity.pdbx_description
1 polymer ?
#
loop_
_entity_poly.entity_id
_entity_poly.type
_entity_poly.pdbx_seq_one_letter_code
_entity_poly.pdbx_strand_id
1 'polypeptide(L)' 'EEQQRIIQQQLLLILHSHKCQQRDRPPCTVPHCQVMKELLCHMTGCSIGSDCTYNHCVSSRQVLHHWRHCRKSDCAIC' A
#
# COMPACT_ATOMS: atom_id res chain seq x y z
N GLU A 1 1.50 -0.48 19.80
CA GLU A 1 0.51 0.51 19.31
C GLU A 1 1.04 1.33 18.13
N GLU A 2 2.24 1.91 18.19
CA GLU A 2 2.78 2.76 17.11
C GLU A 2 2.99 2.02 15.77
N GLN A 3 3.54 0.81 15.81
CA GLN A 3 3.76 -0.01 14.61
C GLN A 3 2.46 -0.35 13.88
N GLN A 4 1.35 -0.54 14.61
CA GLN A 4 0.03 -0.80 13.99
C GLN A 4 -0.50 0.44 13.26
N ARG A 5 -0.32 1.64 13.84
CA ARG A 5 -0.74 2.90 13.21
C ARG A 5 0.01 3.14 11.90
N ILE A 6 1.31 2.83 11.87
CA ILE A 6 2.13 2.93 10.65
C ILE A 6 1.61 1.98 9.56
N ILE A 7 1.33 0.72 9.91
CA ILE A 7 0.81 -0.27 8.97
C ILE A 7 -0.57 0.14 8.44
N GLN A 8 -1.45 0.66 9.30
CA GLN A 8 -2.75 1.20 8.89
C GLN A 8 -2.61 2.36 7.90
N GLN A 9 -1.75 3.34 8.21
CA GLN A 9 -1.50 4.47 7.30
C GLN A 9 -0.96 4.00 5.95
N GLN A 10 -0.04 3.04 5.96
CA GLN A 10 0.52 2.46 4.74
C GLN A 10 -0.56 1.74 3.92
N LEU A 11 -1.42 0.95 4.56
CA LEU A 11 -2.55 0.28 3.91
C LEU A 11 -3.51 1.30 3.28
N LEU A 12 -3.92 2.32 4.02
CA LEU A 12 -4.82 3.38 3.53
C LEU A 12 -4.23 4.09 2.31
N LEU A 13 -2.94 4.40 2.33
CA LEU A 13 -2.26 5.07 1.23
C LEU A 13 -2.18 4.17 -0.02
N ILE A 14 -1.93 2.86 0.16
CA ILE A 14 -1.95 1.89 -0.94
C ILE A 14 -3.36 1.81 -1.57
N LEU A 15 -4.40 1.69 -0.75
CA LEU A 15 -5.80 1.66 -1.21
C LEU A 15 -6.19 2.95 -1.92
N HIS A 16 -5.75 4.09 -1.39
CA HIS A 16 -5.93 5.40 -2.02
C HIS A 16 -5.23 5.45 -3.38
N SER A 17 -3.95 5.12 -3.46
CA SER A 17 -3.17 5.17 -4.70
C SER A 17 -3.71 4.22 -5.78
N HIS A 18 -4.30 3.08 -5.39
CA HIS A 18 -4.97 2.18 -6.32
C HIS A 18 -6.25 2.78 -6.92
N LYS A 19 -7.00 3.58 -6.15
CA LYS A 19 -8.23 4.25 -6.63
C LYS A 19 -7.94 5.59 -7.30
N CYS A 20 -6.90 6.28 -6.86
CA CYS A 20 -6.56 7.62 -7.31
C CYS A 20 -6.03 7.57 -8.74
N GLN A 21 -6.80 8.07 -9.71
CA GLN A 21 -6.33 8.16 -11.09
C GLN A 21 -5.54 9.45 -11.31
N GLN A 22 -4.58 9.44 -12.24
CA GLN A 22 -3.86 10.65 -12.63
C GLN A 22 -4.75 11.70 -13.31
N ARG A 23 -5.97 11.32 -13.71
CA ARG A 23 -6.95 12.21 -14.35
C ARG A 23 -7.92 12.88 -13.38
N ASP A 24 -7.86 12.57 -12.09
CA ASP A 24 -8.63 13.29 -11.09
C ASP A 24 -8.24 14.77 -11.10
N ARG A 25 -9.21 15.64 -11.38
CA ARG A 25 -9.11 17.09 -11.15
C ARG A 25 -10.03 17.40 -9.97
N PRO A 26 -9.50 17.95 -8.86
CA PRO A 26 -8.14 18.48 -8.67
C PRO A 26 -7.06 17.38 -8.51
N PRO A 27 -5.78 17.70 -8.80
CA PRO A 27 -4.67 16.78 -8.59
C PRO A 27 -4.60 16.34 -7.12
N CYS A 28 -4.21 15.08 -6.91
CA CYS A 28 -4.15 14.50 -5.57
C CYS A 28 -3.19 15.29 -4.67
N THR A 29 -3.69 15.78 -3.53
CA THR A 29 -2.92 16.51 -2.52
C THR A 29 -2.33 15.60 -1.44
N VAL A 30 -2.59 14.30 -1.50
CA VAL A 30 -2.13 13.34 -0.49
C VAL A 30 -0.62 13.13 -0.64
N PRO A 31 0.19 13.41 0.40
CA PRO A 31 1.62 13.22 0.36
C PRO A 31 1.94 11.71 0.20
N HIS A 32 3.02 11.40 -0.50
CA HIS A 32 3.45 10.02 -0.79
C HIS A 32 2.51 9.21 -1.71
N CYS A 33 1.40 9.77 -2.21
CA CYS A 33 0.51 9.07 -3.15
C CYS A 33 1.28 8.66 -4.43
N GLN A 34 2.10 9.56 -4.98
CA GLN A 34 2.88 9.29 -6.18
C GLN A 34 3.89 8.14 -5.99
N VAL A 35 4.62 8.15 -4.88
CA VAL A 35 5.55 7.05 -4.51
C VAL A 35 4.80 5.73 -4.41
N MET A 36 3.63 5.71 -3.76
CA MET A 36 2.82 4.48 -3.66
C MET A 36 2.23 4.04 -5.01
N LYS A 37 1.96 4.96 -5.94
CA LYS A 37 1.56 4.61 -7.32
C LYS A 37 2.70 3.92 -8.08
N GLU A 38 3.92 4.45 -7.97
CA GLU A 38 5.11 3.83 -8.56
C GLU A 38 5.37 2.46 -7.94
N LEU A 39 5.22 2.34 -6.62
CA LEU A 39 5.31 1.08 -5.92
C LEU A 39 4.27 0.07 -6.42
N LEU A 40 3.01 0.47 -6.58
CA LEU A 40 1.96 -0.39 -7.12
C LEU A 40 2.30 -0.86 -8.54
N CYS A 41 2.79 0.04 -9.39
CA CYS A 41 3.28 -0.30 -10.73
C CYS A 41 4.40 -1.34 -10.64
N HIS A 42 5.42 -1.11 -9.80
CA HIS A 42 6.49 -2.06 -9.54
C HIS A 42 5.95 -3.43 -9.08
N MET A 43 5.00 -3.45 -8.13
CA MET A 43 4.44 -4.69 -7.58
C MET A 43 3.73 -5.54 -8.64
N THR A 44 3.19 -4.95 -9.71
CA THR A 44 2.59 -5.71 -10.82
C THR A 44 3.61 -6.50 -11.65
N GLY A 45 4.83 -5.97 -11.82
CA GLY A 45 5.93 -6.64 -12.54
C GLY A 45 6.91 -7.39 -11.64
N CYS A 46 6.84 -7.18 -10.33
CA CYS A 46 7.80 -7.73 -9.38
C CYS A 46 7.46 -9.19 -9.02
N SER A 47 8.36 -10.11 -9.41
CA SER A 47 8.33 -11.54 -9.09
C SER A 47 9.32 -11.95 -7.99
N ILE A 48 10.20 -11.06 -7.57
CA ILE A 48 11.26 -11.32 -6.58
C ILE A 48 10.67 -11.70 -5.21
N GLY A 49 9.51 -11.14 -4.86
CA GLY A 49 8.83 -11.48 -3.61
C GLY A 49 9.55 -10.89 -2.39
N SER A 50 10.10 -11.75 -1.53
CA SER A 50 10.76 -11.39 -0.26
C SER A 50 12.13 -10.74 -0.43
N ASP A 51 12.83 -11.05 -1.52
CA ASP A 51 14.20 -10.57 -1.77
C ASP A 51 14.24 -9.24 -2.53
N CYS A 52 13.08 -8.60 -2.70
CA CYS A 52 12.99 -7.35 -3.42
C CYS A 52 13.57 -6.21 -2.57
N THR A 53 14.59 -5.53 -3.10
CA THR A 53 15.22 -4.37 -2.44
C THR A 53 14.51 -3.05 -2.75
N TYR A 54 13.45 -3.08 -3.57
CA TYR A 54 12.69 -1.87 -3.88
C TYR A 54 11.97 -1.35 -2.64
N ASN A 55 12.08 -0.04 -2.40
CA ASN A 55 11.57 0.61 -1.19
C ASN A 55 10.09 0.26 -0.96
N HIS A 56 9.81 -0.22 0.25
CA HIS A 56 8.47 -0.63 0.68
C HIS A 56 7.81 -1.77 -0.11
N CYS A 57 8.49 -2.44 -1.05
CA CYS A 57 7.91 -3.54 -1.84
C CYS A 57 7.54 -4.74 -0.96
N VAL A 58 8.51 -5.27 -0.22
CA VAL A 58 8.31 -6.44 0.65
C VAL A 58 7.26 -6.16 1.72
N SER A 59 7.41 -5.03 2.42
CA SER A 59 6.47 -4.58 3.47
C SER A 59 5.06 -4.39 2.91
N SER A 60 4.89 -3.63 1.83
CA SER A 60 3.55 -3.37 1.26
C SER A 60 2.89 -4.63 0.71
N ARG A 61 3.69 -5.56 0.17
CA ARG A 61 3.20 -6.88 -0.26
C ARG A 61 2.65 -7.69 0.91
N GLN A 62 3.32 -7.67 2.07
CA GLN A 62 2.83 -8.33 3.29
C GLN A 62 1.52 -7.69 3.79
N VAL A 63 1.45 -6.36 3.82
CA VAL A 63 0.25 -5.63 4.25
C VAL A 63 -0.94 -5.91 3.33
N LEU A 64 -0.75 -5.88 2.01
CA LEU A 64 -1.78 -6.23 1.03
C LEU A 64 -2.18 -7.71 1.08
N HIS A 65 -1.22 -8.60 1.37
CA HIS A 65 -1.53 -10.01 1.57
C HIS A 65 -2.39 -10.22 2.80
N HIS A 66 -2.07 -9.55 3.92
CA HIS A 66 -2.87 -9.56 5.13
C HIS A 66 -4.28 -9.04 4.84
N TRP A 67 -4.41 -7.84 4.28
CA TRP A 67 -5.71 -7.23 3.98
C TRP A 67 -6.61 -8.10 3.10
N ARG A 68 -6.05 -8.78 2.08
CA ARG A 68 -6.81 -9.69 1.21
C ARG A 68 -7.30 -10.97 1.89
N HIS A 69 -6.56 -11.50 2.86
CA HIS A 69 -6.89 -12.75 3.55
C HIS A 69 -7.56 -12.53 4.91
N CYS A 70 -7.47 -11.33 5.47
CA CYS A 70 -8.08 -11.00 6.74
C CYS A 70 -9.60 -10.86 6.58
N ARG A 71 -10.35 -11.70 7.30
CA ARG A 71 -11.82 -11.63 7.41
C ARG A 71 -12.28 -11.23 8.81
N LYS A 72 -11.34 -10.85 9.67
CA LYS A 72 -11.61 -10.53 11.07
C LYS A 72 -12.15 -9.10 11.14
N SER A 73 -13.37 -8.94 11.65
CA SER A 73 -14.00 -7.63 11.87
C SER A 73 -13.33 -6.82 12.98
N ASP A 74 -12.70 -7.51 13.94
CA ASP A 74 -11.93 -6.92 15.05
C ASP A 74 -10.41 -6.95 14.74
N CYS A 75 -10.03 -6.57 13.52
CA CYS A 75 -8.63 -6.49 13.15
C CYS A 75 -8.10 -5.10 13.49
N ALA A 76 -7.06 -5.01 14.33
CA ALA A 76 -6.43 -3.73 14.64
C ALA A 76 -5.65 -3.09 13.46
N ILE A 77 -5.60 -3.75 12.30
CA ILE A 77 -4.82 -3.34 11.12
C ILE A 77 -5.71 -3.06 9.90
N CYS A 78 -6.71 -3.91 9.62
CA CYS A 78 -7.64 -3.76 8.48
C CYS A 78 -8.79 -2.81 8.84
#